data_AF-A0A9X9A021-F1
#
_entry.id   AF-A0A9X9A021-F1
#
_cell.length_a   1.000
_cell.length_b   1.000
_cell.length_c   1.000
_cell.angle_alpha   90.00
_cell.angle_beta   90.00
_cell.angle_gamma   90.00
#
_symmetry.space_group_name_H-M   'P 1'
#
loop_
_entity.id
_entity.type
_entity.pdbx_description
1 polymer ?
#
loop_
_entity_poly.entity_id
_entity_poly.type
_entity_poly.pdbx_seq_one_letter_code
_entity_poly.pdbx_strand_id
1 'polypeptide(L)'
;WEHLFWIFGHPEVYILILPAFGIFSEIFATFSKKRLFGYSSMVFATVLIGFLGFMVWAHHMFTVGLGPVANAIFSVATMAIAVPTGIKIFNWLFTMWGGSIRFTTPMM
;
A
#
# COMPACT_ATOMS: atom_id res chain seq x y z
N TRP A 1 21.95 -11.02 11.72
CA TRP A 1 20.73 -11.76 11.36
C TRP A 1 19.56 -10.82 11.06
N GLU A 2 19.31 -9.81 11.90
CA GLU A 2 18.19 -8.87 11.72
C GLU A 2 18.08 -8.24 10.33
N HIS A 3 19.19 -7.76 9.73
CA HIS A 3 19.14 -7.22 8.37
C HIS A 3 18.67 -8.24 7.33
N LEU A 4 19.08 -9.52 7.45
CA LEU A 4 18.67 -10.59 6.53
C LEU A 4 17.20 -10.98 6.75
N PHE A 5 16.75 -10.96 8.00
CA PHE A 5 15.34 -11.21 8.29
C PHE A 5 14.47 -10.09 7.73
N TRP A 6 14.81 -8.82 7.98
CA TRP A 6 13.95 -7.70 7.61
C TRP A 6 13.99 -7.33 6.13
N ILE A 7 15.11 -7.54 5.43
CA ILE A 7 15.14 -7.35 3.97
C ILE A 7 14.18 -8.29 3.25
N PHE A 8 13.82 -9.42 3.86
CA PHE A 8 12.72 -10.28 3.44
C PHE A 8 11.38 -9.88 4.08
N GLY A 9 11.34 -9.72 5.40
CA GLY A 9 10.10 -9.56 6.16
C GLY A 9 9.33 -8.28 5.82
N HIS A 10 10.02 -7.20 5.45
CA HIS A 10 9.32 -5.99 5.02
C HIS A 10 8.68 -6.13 3.62
N PRO A 11 9.36 -6.65 2.59
CA PRO A 11 8.67 -7.06 1.36
C PRO A 11 7.54 -8.07 1.57
N GLU A 12 7.68 -9.02 2.49
CA GLU A 12 6.65 -10.04 2.78
C GLU A 12 5.31 -9.40 3.16
N VAL A 13 5.30 -8.37 4.01
CA VAL A 13 4.03 -7.68 4.36
C VAL A 13 3.36 -7.04 3.14
N TYR A 14 4.12 -6.67 2.11
CA TYR A 14 3.54 -6.20 0.84
C TYR A 14 3.04 -7.32 -0.06
N ILE A 15 3.70 -8.49 -0.05
CA ILE A 15 3.20 -9.69 -0.73
C ILE A 15 1.81 -10.04 -0.18
N LEU A 16 1.58 -9.87 1.12
CA LEU A 16 0.29 -10.13 1.75
C LEU A 16 -0.77 -9.06 1.41
N ILE A 17 -0.42 -7.77 1.45
CA ILE A 17 -1.42 -6.70 1.30
C ILE A 17 -1.80 -6.40 -0.16
N LEU A 18 -0.90 -6.57 -1.12
CA LEU A 18 -1.16 -6.22 -2.52
C LEU A 18 -2.31 -7.03 -3.17
N PRO A 19 -2.43 -8.35 -2.92
CA PRO A 19 -3.61 -9.12 -3.34
C PRO A 19 -4.91 -8.62 -2.70
N ALA A 20 -4.87 -8.29 -1.40
CA ALA A 20 -6.04 -7.76 -0.69
C ALA A 20 -6.50 -6.43 -1.32
N PHE A 21 -5.58 -5.54 -1.69
CA PHE A 21 -5.90 -4.32 -2.43
C PHE A 21 -6.54 -4.59 -3.80
N GLY A 22 -6.14 -5.66 -4.49
CA GLY A 22 -6.82 -6.11 -5.71
C GLY A 22 -8.28 -6.50 -5.45
N ILE A 23 -8.51 -7.33 -4.43
CA ILE A 23 -9.85 -7.77 -4.02
C ILE A 23 -10.76 -6.56 -3.70
N PHE A 24 -10.28 -5.61 -2.90
CA PHE A 24 -11.07 -4.40 -2.58
C PHE A 24 -11.37 -3.54 -3.81
N SER A 25 -10.45 -3.47 -4.78
CA SER A 25 -10.68 -2.72 -6.02
C SER A 25 -11.86 -3.29 -6.81
N GLU A 26 -11.97 -4.61 -6.89
CA GLU A 26 -13.09 -5.29 -7.56
C GLU A 26 -14.40 -5.16 -6.78
N ILE A 27 -14.36 -5.32 -5.45
CA ILE A 27 -15.53 -5.15 -4.58
C ILE A 27 -16.10 -3.74 -4.73
N PHE A 28 -15.28 -2.70 -4.57
CA PHE A 28 -15.75 -1.33 -4.61
C PHE A 28 -16.29 -0.96 -6.00
N ALA A 29 -15.65 -1.40 -7.08
CA ALA A 29 -16.15 -1.17 -8.44
C ALA A 29 -17.49 -1.89 -8.68
N THR A 30 -17.56 -3.18 -8.32
CA THR A 30 -18.74 -4.04 -8.53
C THR A 30 -19.96 -3.54 -7.78
N PHE A 31 -19.82 -3.34 -6.46
CA PHE A 31 -20.94 -2.98 -5.60
C PHE A 31 -21.29 -1.49 -5.62
N SER A 32 -20.47 -0.63 -6.26
CA SER A 32 -20.82 0.76 -6.58
C SER A 32 -21.40 0.94 -7.98
N LYS A 33 -21.42 -0.12 -8.80
CA LYS A 33 -21.82 -0.10 -10.22
C LYS A 33 -21.08 0.94 -11.05
N LYS A 34 -19.78 1.11 -10.78
CA LYS A 34 -18.92 2.09 -11.44
C LYS A 34 -17.58 1.46 -11.81
N ARG A 35 -16.97 1.95 -12.89
CA ARG A 35 -15.58 1.61 -13.21
C ARG A 35 -14.66 2.13 -12.09
N LEU A 36 -13.58 1.41 -11.84
CA LEU A 36 -12.54 1.82 -10.90
C LEU A 36 -11.97 3.18 -11.33
N PHE A 37 -12.05 4.16 -10.44
CA PHE A 37 -11.51 5.49 -10.67
C PHE A 37 -9.97 5.44 -10.69
N GLY A 38 -9.35 6.14 -11.65
CA GLY A 38 -7.90 6.26 -11.71
C GLY A 38 -7.18 4.92 -11.94
N TYR A 39 -7.67 4.04 -12.81
CA TYR A 39 -7.05 2.72 -13.07
C TYR A 39 -5.53 2.80 -13.29
N SER A 40 -5.05 3.71 -14.14
CA SER A 40 -3.61 3.87 -14.38
C SER A 40 -2.85 4.30 -13.13
N SER A 41 -3.42 5.18 -12.29
CA SER A 41 -2.79 5.57 -11.02
C SER A 41 -2.85 4.45 -9.98
N MET A 42 -3.88 3.59 -10.00
CA MET A 42 -3.94 2.37 -9.19
C MET A 42 -2.82 1.39 -9.53
N VAL A 43 -2.57 1.16 -10.82
CA VAL A 43 -1.50 0.28 -11.30
C VAL A 43 -0.13 0.86 -10.93
N PHE A 44 0.08 2.15 -11.20
CA PHE A 44 1.34 2.82 -10.85
C PHE A 44 1.60 2.78 -9.34
N ALA A 45 0.59 3.05 -8.51
CA ALA A 45 0.70 2.97 -7.07
C ALA A 45 1.08 1.54 -6.60
N THR A 46 0.47 0.51 -7.18
CA THR A 46 0.81 -0.90 -6.86
C THR A 46 2.28 -1.22 -7.17
N VAL A 47 2.76 -0.84 -8.37
CA VAL A 47 4.16 -1.07 -8.77
C VAL A 47 5.11 -0.31 -7.84
N LEU A 48 4.79 0.94 -7.51
CA LEU A 48 5.62 1.77 -6.64
C LEU A 48 5.70 1.20 -5.22
N ILE A 49 4.60 0.70 -4.65
CA ILE A 49 4.61 0.00 -3.34
C ILE A 49 5.49 -1.24 -3.40
N GLY A 50 5.35 -2.07 -4.43
CA GLY A 50 6.15 -3.28 -4.59
C GLY A 50 7.65 -2.99 -4.71
N PHE A 51 8.03 -1.96 -5.46
CA PHE A 51 9.43 -1.54 -5.60
C PHE A 51 9.99 -0.93 -4.30
N LEU A 52 9.28 0.05 -3.72
CA LEU A 52 9.72 0.71 -2.49
C LEU A 52 9.76 -0.24 -1.28
N GLY A 53 8.98 -1.33 -1.31
CA GLY A 53 8.99 -2.33 -0.23
C GLY A 53 10.35 -2.96 0.03
N PHE A 54 11.25 -3.00 -0.96
CA PHE A 54 12.62 -3.47 -0.79
C PHE A 54 13.58 -2.39 -0.25
N MET A 55 13.14 -1.13 -0.11
CA MET A 55 13.99 0.01 0.23
C MET A 55 13.83 0.52 1.67
N VAL A 56 12.95 -0.08 2.47
CA VAL A 56 12.53 0.50 3.76
C VAL A 56 12.70 -0.41 4.97
N TRP A 57 13.26 -1.61 4.78
CA TRP A 57 13.28 -2.67 5.81
C TRP A 57 13.91 -2.25 7.14
N ALA A 58 14.89 -1.34 7.14
CA ALA A 58 15.63 -1.00 8.34
C ALA A 58 14.82 -0.18 9.36
N HIS A 59 13.58 0.24 9.03
CA HIS A 59 12.71 0.84 10.05
C HIS A 59 12.34 -0.10 11.20
N HIS A 60 12.47 -1.41 10.99
CA HIS A 60 12.27 -2.40 12.05
C HIS A 60 13.43 -2.45 13.04
N MET A 61 14.51 -1.72 12.77
CA MET A 61 15.78 -1.77 13.50
C MET A 61 16.18 -0.40 14.08
N PHE A 62 15.27 0.58 14.15
CA PHE A 62 15.62 1.94 14.58
C PHE A 62 16.19 2.05 15.99
N THR A 63 15.97 1.05 16.85
CA THR A 63 16.43 1.01 18.24
C THR A 63 17.76 0.26 18.42
N VAL A 64 18.35 -0.30 17.36
CA VAL A 64 19.59 -1.12 17.46
C VAL A 64 20.88 -0.33 17.28
N GLY A 65 20.79 0.99 17.12
CA GLY A 65 21.96 1.87 17.04
C GLY A 65 22.54 2.08 15.63
N LEU A 66 21.71 2.07 14.57
CA LEU A 66 22.13 2.31 13.17
C LEU A 66 22.79 3.68 12.92
N GLY A 67 22.59 4.65 13.83
CA GLY A 67 23.05 6.03 13.70
C GLY A 67 22.00 6.96 13.07
N PRO A 68 22.13 8.28 13.29
CA PRO A 68 21.10 9.26 12.93
C PRO A 68 20.87 9.38 11.42
N VAL A 69 21.92 9.27 10.61
CA VAL A 69 21.83 9.38 9.14
C VAL A 69 21.02 8.22 8.56
N ALA A 70 21.33 6.98 8.96
CA ALA A 70 20.60 5.80 8.50
C ALA A 70 19.13 5.87 8.93
N ASN A 71 18.86 6.19 10.21
CA ASN A 71 17.50 6.34 10.71
C ASN A 71 16.71 7.40 9.93
N ALA A 72 17.31 8.55 9.63
CA ALA A 72 16.66 9.61 8.86
C ALA A 72 16.30 9.17 7.44
N ILE A 73 17.23 8.53 6.72
CA ILE A 73 17.00 8.05 5.34
C ILE A 73 15.85 7.03 5.32
N PHE A 74 15.91 6.02 6.17
CA PHE A 74 14.88 4.97 6.21
C PHE A 74 13.55 5.49 6.73
N SER A 75 13.53 6.50 7.61
CA SER A 75 12.30 7.17 8.05
C SER A 75 11.62 7.86 6.88
N VAL A 76 12.35 8.70 6.13
CA VAL A 76 11.80 9.42 4.97
C VAL A 76 11.34 8.45 3.89
N ALA A 77 12.14 7.42 3.59
CA ALA A 77 11.78 6.40 2.62
C ALA A 77 10.49 5.65 3.02
N THR A 78 10.33 5.32 4.30
CA THR A 78 9.10 4.67 4.82
C THR A 78 7.90 5.59 4.69
N MET A 79 8.03 6.87 5.05
CA MET A 79 6.95 7.85 4.90
C MET A 79 6.53 8.03 3.43
N ALA A 80 7.46 7.92 2.48
CA ALA A 80 7.16 8.03 1.06
C ALA A 80 6.18 6.93 0.57
N ILE A 81 6.14 5.75 1.20
CA ILE A 81 5.19 4.68 0.86
C ILE A 81 3.73 5.07 1.17
N ALA A 82 3.51 6.02 2.08
CA ALA A 82 2.17 6.53 2.36
C ALA A 82 1.52 7.19 1.14
N VAL A 83 2.32 7.76 0.22
CA VAL A 83 1.82 8.44 -0.98
C VAL A 83 1.10 7.48 -1.94
N PRO A 84 1.73 6.41 -2.47
CA PRO A 84 1.02 5.47 -3.35
C PRO A 84 -0.10 4.73 -2.62
N THR A 85 0.05 4.44 -1.33
CA THR A 85 -1.05 3.83 -0.55
C THR A 85 -2.25 4.78 -0.47
N GLY A 86 -2.01 6.07 -0.22
CA GLY A 86 -3.03 7.12 -0.23
C GLY A 86 -3.75 7.23 -1.57
N ILE A 87 -3.02 7.18 -2.70
CA ILE A 87 -3.62 7.16 -4.05
C ILE A 87 -4.67 6.05 -4.16
N LYS A 88 -4.38 4.85 -3.66
CA LYS A 88 -5.32 3.73 -3.72
C LYS A 88 -6.59 3.99 -2.90
N ILE A 89 -6.42 4.47 -1.67
CA ILE A 89 -7.54 4.80 -0.78
C ILE A 89 -8.45 5.87 -1.40
N PHE A 90 -7.88 6.98 -1.88
CA PHE A 90 -8.66 8.04 -2.50
C PHE A 90 -9.32 7.59 -3.80
N ASN A 91 -8.65 6.78 -4.62
CA ASN A 91 -9.27 6.20 -5.81
C ASN A 91 -10.46 5.30 -5.48
N TRP A 92 -10.41 4.51 -4.40
CA TRP A 92 -11.57 3.75 -3.93
C TRP A 92 -12.72 4.64 -3.48
N LEU A 93 -12.43 5.71 -2.72
CA LEU A 93 -13.44 6.70 -2.34
C LEU A 93 -14.11 7.33 -3.57
N PHE A 94 -13.34 7.74 -4.58
CA PHE A 94 -13.89 8.28 -5.84
C PHE A 94 -14.58 7.23 -6.72
N THR A 95 -14.21 5.96 -6.59
CA THR A 95 -14.93 4.85 -7.23
C THR A 95 -16.34 4.74 -6.64
N MET A 96 -16.47 4.79 -5.32
CA MET A 96 -17.76 4.73 -4.62
C MET A 96 -18.59 6.01 -4.77
N TRP A 97 -17.95 7.18 -4.79
CA TRP A 97 -18.64 8.48 -4.84
C TRP A 97 -19.55 8.62 -6.07
N GLY A 98 -20.83 8.93 -5.86
CA GLY A 98 -21.82 9.02 -6.94
C GLY A 98 -22.18 7.68 -7.60
N GLY A 99 -21.74 6.55 -7.03
CA GLY A 99 -22.18 5.21 -7.43
C GLY A 99 -23.51 4.81 -6.79
N SER A 100 -24.09 3.71 -7.28
CA SER A 100 -25.27 3.07 -6.67
C SER A 100 -24.77 1.96 -5.75
N ILE A 101 -24.43 2.33 -4.51
CA ILE A 101 -23.81 1.42 -3.53
C ILE A 101 -24.82 0.41 -3.02
N ARG A 102 -24.48 -0.88 -3.13
CA ARG A 102 -25.22 -1.97 -2.48
C ARG A 102 -24.42 -2.50 -1.29
N PHE A 103 -24.91 -2.25 -0.08
CA PHE A 103 -24.31 -2.75 1.17
C PHE A 103 -24.61 -4.24 1.39
N THR A 104 -23.80 -5.11 0.79
CA THR A 104 -23.75 -6.56 1.00
C THR A 104 -22.57 -6.92 1.89
N THR A 105 -22.48 -8.18 2.37
CA THR A 105 -21.35 -8.65 3.19
C THR A 105 -19.97 -8.30 2.64
N PRO A 106 -19.68 -8.41 1.33
CA PRO A 106 -18.37 -8.00 0.81
C PRO A 106 -18.09 -6.49 0.86
N MET A 107 -19.12 -5.64 0.96
CA MET A 107 -19.02 -4.17 0.94
C MET A 107 -18.95 -3.55 2.36
N MET A 108 -19.18 -4.35 3.41
CA MET A 108 -19.10 -3.95 4.82
C MET A 108 -17.70 -4.25 5.38
#